data_AF-A0A1G2XXR6-F1
#
_entry.id   AF-A0A1G2XXR6-F1
#
_cell.length_a   1.000
_cell.length_b   1.000
_cell.length_c   1.000
_cell.angle_alpha   90.00
_cell.angle_beta   90.00
_cell.angle_gamma   90.00
#
_symmetry.space_group_name_H-M   'P 1'
#
loop_
_entity.id
_entity.type
_entity.pdbx_description
1 polymer ?
#
loop_
_entity_poly.entity_id
_entity_poly.type
_entity_poly.pdbx_seq_one_letter_code
_entity_poly.pdbx_strand_id
1 'polypeptide(L)'
;MKSIYSRGEKMQIQANQISRDWAILHRSRKFHVNFTDSDSQTLALLNRDNWEIWEETADGTEEFDVYIFKNSTPQQKKIAEENIRLAEELIKFCIKNWDNKFMQEICSSLSAYFNPGSHRRPRLAIFQTRCRP
;
A
#
# COMPACT_ATOMS: atom_id res chain seq x y z
N MET A 1 16.96 -21.43 -23.54
CA MET A 1 17.13 -20.32 -22.57
C MET A 1 18.35 -20.62 -21.71
N LYS A 2 19.39 -19.78 -21.74
CA LYS A 2 20.59 -19.96 -20.90
C LYS A 2 20.32 -19.32 -19.53
N SER A 3 20.41 -20.14 -18.49
CA SER A 3 20.37 -19.74 -17.09
C SER A 3 21.53 -18.80 -16.78
N ILE A 4 21.22 -17.61 -16.26
CA ILE A 4 22.15 -16.51 -15.93
C ILE A 4 22.58 -16.54 -14.46
N TYR A 5 22.56 -17.69 -13.79
CA TYR A 5 23.03 -17.76 -12.40
C TYR A 5 24.53 -18.05 -12.33
N SER A 6 25.29 -17.04 -11.92
CA SER A 6 26.67 -17.14 -11.50
C SER A 6 26.80 -18.11 -10.32
N ARG A 7 27.79 -19.02 -10.39
CA ARG A 7 28.14 -19.92 -9.29
C ARG A 7 28.54 -19.10 -8.05
N GLY A 8 27.73 -19.09 -6.99
CA GLY A 8 28.19 -18.59 -5.68
C GLY A 8 27.15 -18.16 -4.64
N GLU A 9 25.90 -17.88 -5.00
CA GLU A 9 24.93 -17.37 -4.01
C GLU A 9 24.19 -18.51 -3.30
N LYS A 10 24.33 -18.58 -1.96
CA LYS A 10 23.67 -19.57 -1.08
C LYS A 10 22.18 -19.30 -0.84
N MET A 11 21.64 -18.18 -1.30
CA MET A 11 20.26 -17.76 -1.06
C MET A 11 19.55 -17.48 -2.37
N GLN A 12 18.26 -17.80 -2.42
CA GLN A 12 17.39 -17.56 -3.57
C GLN A 12 16.10 -16.91 -3.08
N ILE A 13 15.67 -15.86 -3.78
CA ILE A 13 14.35 -15.26 -3.57
C ILE A 13 13.32 -16.24 -4.14
N GLN A 14 12.41 -16.72 -3.28
CA GLN A 14 11.36 -17.67 -3.67
C GLN A 14 10.04 -16.97 -3.99
N ALA A 15 9.80 -15.82 -3.37
CA ALA A 15 8.61 -15.01 -3.52
C ALA A 15 8.94 -13.57 -3.11
N ASN A 16 8.26 -12.62 -3.73
CA ASN A 16 8.31 -11.21 -3.40
C ASN A 16 6.88 -10.68 -3.30
N GLN A 17 6.57 -10.02 -2.18
CA GLN A 17 5.30 -9.33 -1.97
C GLN A 17 5.58 -7.86 -1.75
N ILE A 18 4.78 -7.01 -2.38
CA ILE A 18 4.77 -5.57 -2.14
C ILE A 18 3.43 -5.23 -1.50
N SER A 19 3.48 -4.60 -0.33
CA SER A 19 2.33 -4.05 0.35
C SER A 19 2.57 -2.58 0.66
N ARG A 20 1.56 -1.74 0.47
CA ARG A 20 1.64 -0.30 0.74
C ARG A 20 0.32 0.23 1.28
N ASP A 21 0.45 1.12 2.24
CA ASP A 21 -0.66 1.79 2.91
C ASP A 21 -0.57 3.29 2.71
N TRP A 22 -1.69 3.92 2.39
CA TRP A 22 -1.85 5.36 2.34
C TRP A 22 -3.01 5.79 3.22
N ALA A 23 -2.79 6.84 4.01
CA ALA A 23 -3.88 7.60 4.62
C ALA A 23 -4.10 8.88 3.82
N ILE A 24 -5.31 9.06 3.26
CA ILE A 24 -5.67 10.15 2.37
C ILE A 24 -6.79 10.98 2.98
N LEU A 25 -6.59 12.29 3.06
CA LEU A 25 -7.65 13.24 3.40
C LEU A 25 -8.23 13.83 2.11
N HIS A 26 -9.51 13.61 1.84
CA HIS A 26 -10.22 14.16 0.70
C HIS A 26 -11.56 14.77 1.14
N ARG A 27 -11.70 16.09 0.98
CA ARG A 27 -12.91 16.86 1.35
C ARG A 27 -13.37 16.59 2.80
N SER A 28 -12.42 16.63 3.74
CA SER A 28 -12.62 16.36 5.17
C SER A 28 -12.98 14.91 5.53
N ARG A 29 -13.02 14.00 4.55
CA ARG A 29 -13.16 12.55 4.76
C ARG A 29 -11.78 11.91 4.72
N LYS A 30 -11.54 10.94 5.59
CA LYS A 30 -10.25 10.26 5.69
C LYS A 30 -10.39 8.83 5.23
N PHE A 31 -9.52 8.43 4.32
CA PHE A 31 -9.50 7.12 3.70
C PHE A 31 -8.18 6.41 3.97
N HIS A 32 -8.24 5.12 4.19
CA HIS A 32 -7.07 4.24 4.26
C HIS A 32 -7.09 3.33 3.04
N VAL A 33 -6.09 3.45 2.17
CA VAL A 33 -5.97 2.66 0.95
C VAL A 33 -4.81 1.70 1.12
N ASN A 34 -5.06 0.41 0.97
CA ASN A 34 -4.04 -0.62 0.96
C ASN A 34 -3.90 -1.20 -0.45
N PHE A 35 -2.66 -1.30 -0.92
CA PHE A 35 -2.31 -2.13 -2.06
C PHE A 35 -1.50 -3.34 -1.59
N THR A 36 -1.79 -4.53 -2.11
CA THR A 36 -0.91 -5.70 -1.97
C THR A 36 -0.88 -6.50 -3.27
N ASP A 37 0.32 -6.90 -3.67
CA ASP A 37 0.54 -7.79 -4.81
C ASP A 37 1.77 -8.68 -4.58
N SER A 38 1.80 -9.84 -5.21
CA SER A 38 2.91 -10.78 -5.10
C SER A 38 3.13 -11.56 -6.39
N ASP A 39 4.39 -11.86 -6.69
CA ASP A 39 4.80 -12.73 -7.80
C ASP A 39 4.52 -14.23 -7.55
N SER A 40 3.95 -14.55 -6.40
CA SER A 40 3.54 -15.89 -5.99
C SER A 40 2.21 -15.82 -5.24
N GLN A 41 1.53 -16.96 -5.11
CA GLN A 41 0.31 -17.01 -4.32
C GLN A 41 0.63 -16.95 -2.82
N THR A 42 0.22 -15.88 -2.16
CA THR A 42 0.37 -15.70 -0.71
C THR A 42 -0.97 -15.78 0.00
N LEU A 43 -0.97 -16.17 1.28
CA LEU A 43 -2.18 -16.22 2.10
C LEU A 43 -2.91 -14.87 2.15
N ALA A 44 -2.18 -13.75 2.03
CA ALA A 44 -2.72 -12.40 2.04
C ALA A 44 -3.52 -12.03 0.78
N LEU A 45 -3.38 -12.82 -0.29
CA LEU A 45 -4.09 -12.63 -1.57
C LEU A 45 -5.16 -13.70 -1.81
N LEU A 46 -5.30 -14.68 -0.90
CA LEU A 46 -6.37 -15.65 -0.97
C LEU A 46 -7.69 -14.94 -0.63
N ASN A 47 -8.48 -14.66 -1.68
CA ASN A 47 -9.81 -14.02 -1.61
C ASN A 47 -9.81 -12.49 -1.45
N ARG A 48 -8.76 -11.82 -1.93
CA ARG A 48 -8.63 -10.37 -1.81
C ARG A 48 -8.36 -9.74 -3.18
N ASP A 49 -8.96 -8.58 -3.45
CA ASP A 49 -8.49 -7.72 -4.53
C ASP A 49 -7.16 -7.06 -4.15
N ASN A 50 -6.34 -6.70 -5.14
CA ASN A 50 -5.06 -6.05 -4.86
C ASN A 50 -5.21 -4.68 -4.19
N TRP A 51 -6.40 -4.07 -4.24
CA TRP A 51 -6.71 -2.77 -3.65
C TRP A 51 -7.86 -2.92 -2.66
N GLU A 52 -7.67 -2.37 -1.46
CA GLU A 52 -8.74 -2.19 -0.48
C GLU A 52 -8.78 -0.74 -0.02
N ILE A 53 -9.99 -0.26 0.24
CA ILE A 53 -10.24 1.10 0.69
C ILE A 53 -11.14 1.02 1.91
N TRP A 54 -10.75 1.75 2.94
CA TRP A 54 -11.51 1.91 4.17
C TRP A 54 -11.76 3.40 4.40
N GLU A 55 -12.90 3.76 4.95
CA GLU A 55 -13.23 5.13 5.32
C GLU A 55 -13.31 5.25 6.85
N GLU A 56 -12.68 6.30 7.37
CA GLU A 56 -12.78 6.68 8.78
C GLU A 56 -14.00 7.59 8.96
N THR A 57 -15.03 7.06 9.61
CA THR A 57 -16.28 7.75 9.96
C THR A 57 -16.29 8.10 11.45
N ALA A 58 -17.38 8.73 11.92
CA ALA A 58 -17.55 9.02 13.34
C ALA A 58 -17.69 7.74 14.20
N ASP A 59 -18.16 6.65 13.60
CA ASP A 59 -18.48 5.39 14.28
C ASP A 59 -17.32 4.39 14.22
N GLY A 60 -16.31 4.64 13.39
CA GLY A 60 -15.12 3.79 13.27
C GLY A 60 -14.52 3.80 11.87
N THR A 61 -13.69 2.80 11.58
CA THR A 61 -13.17 2.57 10.22
C THR A 61 -13.99 1.45 9.58
N GLU A 62 -14.64 1.75 8.45
CA GLU A 62 -15.51 0.82 7.73
C GLU A 62 -15.00 0.56 6.32
N GLU A 63 -15.31 -0.62 5.78
CA GLU A 63 -14.97 -0.97 4.41
C GLU A 63 -15.73 -0.04 3.45
N PHE A 64 -15.01 0.47 2.45
CA PHE A 64 -15.59 1.42 1.52
C PHE A 64 -16.53 0.72 0.53
N ASP A 65 -17.84 0.92 0.69
CA ASP A 65 -18.85 0.20 -0.06
C ASP A 65 -18.86 0.54 -1.56
N VAL A 66 -18.35 -0.38 -2.38
CA VAL A 66 -18.34 -0.29 -3.85
C VAL A 66 -19.19 -1.41 -4.49
N TYR A 67 -19.90 -2.21 -3.70
CA TYR A 67 -20.54 -3.43 -4.19
C TYR A 67 -21.99 -3.19 -4.65
N ILE A 68 -22.29 -3.64 -5.87
CA ILE A 68 -23.64 -3.62 -6.42
C ILE A 68 -24.18 -5.05 -6.46
N PHE A 69 -25.13 -5.37 -5.59
CA PHE A 69 -25.82 -6.66 -5.57
C PHE A 69 -27.06 -6.65 -6.47
N LYS A 70 -27.49 -7.84 -6.93
CA LYS A 70 -28.67 -7.99 -7.80
C LYS A 70 -29.95 -7.41 -7.18
N ASN A 71 -30.09 -7.51 -5.86
CA ASN A 71 -31.22 -7.01 -5.08
C ASN A 71 -30.98 -5.60 -4.49
N SER A 72 -29.89 -4.91 -4.82
CA SER A 72 -29.66 -3.54 -4.36
C SER A 72 -30.75 -2.61 -4.86
N THR A 73 -31.26 -1.78 -3.97
CA THR A 73 -32.21 -0.71 -4.30
C THR A 73 -31.58 0.31 -5.26
N PRO A 74 -32.37 1.07 -6.03
CA PRO A 74 -31.84 2.13 -6.89
C PRO A 74 -30.96 3.14 -6.14
N GLN A 75 -31.31 3.45 -4.89
CA GLN A 75 -30.52 4.36 -4.05
C GLN A 75 -29.15 3.76 -3.68
N GLN A 76 -29.11 2.49 -3.26
CA GLN A 76 -27.85 1.80 -2.97
C GLN A 76 -26.95 1.71 -4.21
N LYS A 77 -27.54 1.43 -5.38
CA LYS A 77 -26.80 1.41 -6.65
C LYS A 77 -26.15 2.74 -6.96
N LYS A 78 -26.89 3.85 -6.80
CA LYS A 78 -26.36 5.19 -7.02
C LYS A 78 -25.19 5.52 -6.07
N ILE A 79 -25.32 5.17 -4.80
CA ILE A 79 -24.25 5.38 -3.81
C ILE A 79 -23.01 4.55 -4.18
N ALA A 80 -23.18 3.26 -4.50
CA ALA A 80 -22.08 2.40 -4.92
C ALA A 80 -21.40 2.92 -6.20
N GLU A 81 -22.15 3.42 -7.18
CA GLU A 81 -21.59 4.04 -8.39
C GLU A 81 -20.77 5.31 -8.09
N GLU A 82 -21.24 6.15 -7.17
CA GLU A 82 -20.50 7.33 -6.72
C GLU A 82 -19.22 6.93 -5.96
N ASN A 83 -19.30 5.90 -5.11
CA ASN A 83 -18.17 5.34 -4.39
C ASN A 83 -17.16 4.70 -5.33
N ILE A 84 -17.57 3.96 -6.37
CA ILE A 84 -16.67 3.38 -7.38
C ILE A 84 -15.82 4.48 -8.03
N ARG A 85 -16.44 5.61 -8.40
CA ARG A 85 -15.70 6.74 -8.99
C ARG A 85 -14.68 7.34 -8.02
N LEU A 86 -15.08 7.50 -6.75
CA LEU A 86 -14.16 8.00 -5.73
C LEU A 86 -13.03 7.00 -5.45
N ALA A 87 -13.32 5.70 -5.42
CA ALA A 87 -12.32 4.65 -5.26
C ALA A 87 -11.27 4.71 -6.38
N GLU A 88 -11.70 4.87 -7.63
CA GLU A 88 -10.77 5.06 -8.76
C GLU A 88 -9.90 6.31 -8.60
N GLU A 89 -10.46 7.43 -8.14
CA GLU A 89 -9.72 8.66 -7.89
C GLU A 89 -8.66 8.47 -6.79
N LEU A 90 -9.03 7.81 -5.69
CA LEU A 90 -8.12 7.48 -4.59
C LEU A 90 -6.99 6.56 -5.05
N ILE A 91 -7.29 5.53 -5.84
CA ILE A 91 -6.29 4.61 -6.40
C ILE A 91 -5.35 5.36 -7.36
N LYS A 92 -5.90 6.18 -8.27
CA LYS A 92 -5.09 7.02 -9.19
C LYS A 92 -4.17 7.95 -8.41
N PHE A 93 -4.65 8.52 -7.30
CA PHE A 93 -3.84 9.33 -6.41
C PHE A 93 -2.70 8.52 -5.76
N CYS A 94 -2.97 7.30 -5.28
CA CYS A 94 -1.94 6.42 -4.71
C CYS A 94 -0.86 6.06 -5.73
N ILE A 95 -1.26 5.66 -6.94
CA ILE A 95 -0.34 5.31 -8.04
C ILE A 95 0.55 6.51 -8.39
N LYS A 96 -0.04 7.71 -8.51
CA LYS A 96 0.73 8.93 -8.80
C LYS A 96 1.75 9.25 -7.70
N ASN A 97 1.47 8.85 -6.46
CA ASN A 97 2.33 9.09 -5.29
C ASN A 97 3.04 7.82 -4.80
N TRP A 98 3.22 6.84 -5.68
CA TRP A 98 3.86 5.57 -5.34
C TRP A 98 5.27 5.78 -4.79
N ASP A 99 6.11 6.53 -5.52
CA ASP A 99 7.47 6.86 -5.10
C ASP A 99 7.53 8.25 -4.45
N ASN A 100 6.69 8.45 -3.43
CA ASN A 100 6.66 9.69 -2.68
C ASN A 100 8.01 9.97 -1.97
N LYS A 101 8.14 11.20 -1.46
CA LYS A 101 9.34 11.67 -0.76
C LYS A 101 9.78 10.73 0.38
N PHE A 102 8.84 10.18 1.14
CA PHE A 102 9.13 9.25 2.23
C PHE A 102 9.83 7.97 1.72
N MET A 103 9.34 7.40 0.62
CA MET A 103 9.99 6.23 0.00
C MET A 103 11.37 6.56 -0.55
N GLN A 104 11.53 7.74 -1.17
CA GLN A 104 12.83 8.19 -1.66
C GLN A 104 13.86 8.31 -0.53
N GLU A 105 13.44 8.81 0.63
CA GLU A 105 14.28 8.92 1.84
C GLU A 105 14.65 7.53 2.39
N ILE A 106 13.71 6.58 2.43
CA ILE A 106 14.00 5.19 2.83
C ILE A 106 15.00 4.54 1.88
N CYS A 107 14.75 4.60 0.57
CA CYS A 107 15.63 4.02 -0.44
C CYS A 107 17.04 4.62 -0.33
N SER A 108 17.14 5.95 -0.22
CA SER A 108 18.43 6.64 -0.05
C SER A 108 19.16 6.19 1.22
N SER A 109 18.42 6.05 2.33
CA SER A 109 18.98 5.60 3.60
C SER A 109 19.50 4.17 3.52
N LEU A 110 18.71 3.25 2.97
CA LEU A 110 19.10 1.85 2.76
C LEU A 110 20.33 1.74 1.85
N SER A 111 20.36 2.49 0.74
CA SER A 111 21.53 2.51 -0.15
C SER A 111 22.80 3.01 0.55
N ALA A 112 22.69 3.98 1.46
CA ALA A 112 23.83 4.48 2.22
C ALA A 112 24.38 3.45 3.21
N TYR A 113 23.53 2.60 3.82
CA TYR A 113 23.97 1.54 4.74
C TYR A 113 24.91 0.52 4.08
N PHE A 114 24.70 0.21 2.81
CA PHE A 114 25.49 -0.79 2.09
C PHE A 114 26.71 -0.22 1.36
N ASN A 115 26.99 1.08 1.51
CA ASN A 115 28.10 1.75 0.85
C ASN A 115 29.21 2.12 1.87
N PRO A 116 30.27 1.28 2.02
CA PRO A 116 31.23 1.37 3.13
C PRO A 116 32.14 2.62 3.11
N GLY A 117 32.11 3.41 2.03
CA GLY A 117 32.88 4.66 1.90
C GLY A 117 32.23 5.89 2.56
N SER A 118 30.98 5.81 3.04
CA SER A 118 30.31 6.93 3.69
C SER A 118 30.46 6.86 5.21
N HIS A 119 31.38 7.64 5.78
CA HIS A 119 31.63 7.72 7.24
C HIS A 119 30.50 8.41 8.04
N ARG A 120 29.26 8.41 7.54
CA ARG A 120 28.10 8.82 8.31
C ARG A 120 27.28 7.59 8.60
N ARG A 121 27.44 7.04 9.81
CA ARG A 121 26.45 6.10 10.36
C ARG A 121 25.07 6.74 10.17
N PRO A 122 24.15 6.12 9.43
CA PRO A 122 22.82 6.68 9.33
C PRO A 122 22.27 6.66 10.76
N ARG A 123 21.76 7.81 11.23
CA ARG A 123 20.98 7.80 12.46
C ARG A 123 19.80 6.89 12.16
N LEU A 124 19.80 5.69 12.75
CA LEU A 124 18.56 5.01 13.11
C LEU A 124 17.81 6.03 13.96
N ALA A 125 16.97 6.86 13.32
CA ALA A 125 15.86 7.47 13.99
C ALA A 125 15.01 6.29 14.41
N ILE A 126 15.27 5.79 15.61
CA ILE A 126 14.30 5.00 16.36
C ILE A 126 13.09 5.93 16.39
N PHE A 127 12.15 5.70 15.48
CA PHE A 127 10.85 6.34 15.52
C PHE A 127 10.22 5.83 16.82
N GLN A 128 10.49 6.53 17.91
CA GLN A 128 9.61 6.51 19.07
C GLN A 128 8.29 7.04 18.52
N THR A 129 7.42 6.11 18.13
CA THR A 129 5.99 6.36 18.02
C THR A 129 5.56 6.85 19.38
N ARG A 130 5.52 8.18 19.54
CA ARG A 130 4.72 8.80 20.57
C ARG A 130 3.28 8.53 20.17
N CYS A 131 2.79 7.34 20.50
CA CYS A 131 1.38 7.19 20.85
C CYS A 131 1.17 8.13 22.03
N ARG A 132 0.61 9.32 21.76
CA ARG A 132 -0.01 10.09 22.83
C ARG A 132 -1.43 9.54 23.01
N PRO A 133 -1.87 9.38 24.27
CA PRO A 133 -3.22 8.95 24.60
C PRO A 133 -4.26 9.97 24.11
#